data_AF-A0A950UUR8-F1
#
_entry.id   AF-A0A950UUR8-F1
#
_cell.length_a   1.000
_cell.length_b   1.000
_cell.length_c   1.000
_cell.angle_alpha   90.00
_cell.angle_beta   90.00
_cell.angle_gamma   90.00
#
_symmetry.space_group_name_H-M   'P 1'
#
loop_
_entity.id
_entity.type
_entity.pdbx_description
1 polymer ?
#
loop_
_entity_poly.entity_id
_entity_poly.type
_entity_poly.pdbx_seq_one_letter_code
_entity_poly.pdbx_strand_id
1 'polypeptide(L)' 'MNDMPNSKSEAEEAIDAHGRKIDELHDKIAALQGCNRERLAQAVNKYKEAHQAFHDDALGCVGF' A
#
# COMPACT_ATOMS: atom_id res chain seq x y z
N MET A 1 -1.44 -32.30 5.54
CA MET A 1 -1.52 -30.85 5.25
C MET A 1 -0.23 -30.22 5.73
N ASN A 2 0.59 -29.67 4.82
CA ASN A 2 1.74 -28.85 5.21
C ASN A 2 1.29 -27.39 5.10
N ASP A 3 0.71 -26.89 6.19
CA ASP A 3 0.35 -25.49 6.37
C ASP A 3 1.61 -24.77 6.86
N MET A 4 2.51 -24.46 5.92
CA MET A 4 3.50 -23.43 6.15
C MET A 4 3.11 -22.29 5.23
N PRO A 5 2.34 -21.29 5.71
CA PRO A 5 2.37 -20.00 5.05
C PRO A 5 3.85 -19.59 5.02
N ASN A 6 4.41 -19.58 3.82
CA ASN A 6 5.77 -19.12 3.61
C ASN A 6 5.73 -17.65 4.07
N SER A 7 6.42 -17.28 5.15
CA SER A 7 6.30 -15.92 5.74
C SER A 7 6.57 -14.79 4.73
N LYS A 8 7.20 -15.12 3.60
CA LYS A 8 7.27 -14.31 2.37
C LYS A 8 5.91 -13.99 1.75
N SER A 9 5.04 -14.99 1.53
CA SER A 9 3.67 -14.81 1.02
C SER A 9 2.85 -13.92 1.95
N GLU A 10 2.94 -14.14 3.27
CA GLU A 10 2.23 -13.31 4.25
C GLU A 10 2.71 -11.85 4.21
N ALA A 11 4.01 -11.63 4.01
CA ALA A 11 4.57 -10.28 3.86
C ALA A 11 4.14 -9.61 2.54
N GLU A 12 4.14 -10.33 1.42
CA GLU A 12 3.65 -9.83 0.13
C GLU A 12 2.16 -9.47 0.20
N GLU A 13 1.33 -10.35 0.79
CA GLU A 13 -0.10 -10.10 1.01
C GLU A 13 -0.34 -8.89 1.94
N ALA A 14 0.49 -8.73 2.98
CA ALA A 14 0.40 -7.58 3.87
C ALA A 14 0.75 -6.27 3.16
N ILE A 15 1.77 -6.25 2.32
CA ILE A 15 2.15 -5.07 1.52
C ILE A 15 1.01 -4.71 0.55
N ASP A 16 0.47 -5.70 -0.15
CA ASP A 16 -0.63 -5.48 -1.10
C ASP A 16 -1.92 -4.99 -0.40
N ALA A 17 -2.24 -5.55 0.77
CA ALA A 17 -3.35 -5.11 1.61
C ALA A 17 -3.18 -3.66 2.08
N HIS A 18 -1.94 -3.26 2.40
CA HIS A 18 -1.62 -1.89 2.78
C HIS A 18 -1.83 -0.93 1.59
N GLY A 19 -1.41 -1.35 0.38
CA GLY A 19 -1.71 -0.69 -0.90
C GLY A 19 -3.19 -0.35 -1.05
N ARG A 20 -4.06 -1.36 -0.89
CA ARG A 20 -5.52 -1.22 -0.97
C ARG A 20 -6.09 -0.31 0.12
N LYS A 21 -5.50 -0.32 1.32
CA LYS A 21 -5.95 0.52 2.44
C LYS A 21 -5.72 2.02 2.17
N ILE A 22 -4.68 2.36 1.43
CA ILE A 22 -4.40 3.75 1.01
C ILE A 22 -5.53 4.28 0.14
N ASP A 23 -5.99 3.48 -0.83
CA ASP A 23 -7.12 3.83 -1.70
C ASP A 23 -8.42 3.99 -0.90
N GLU A 24 -8.70 3.08 0.03
CA GLU A 24 -9.87 3.17 0.89
C GLU A 24 -9.85 4.44 1.76
N LEU A 25 -8.69 4.80 2.32
CA LEU A 25 -8.53 6.02 3.10
C LEU A 25 -8.65 7.27 2.23
N HIS A 26 -8.11 7.25 1.02
CA HIS A 26 -8.25 8.35 0.07
C HIS A 26 -9.72 8.65 -0.21
N ASP A 27 -10.52 7.63 -0.53
CA ASP A 27 -11.94 7.77 -0.83
C ASP A 27 -12.72 8.33 0.38
N LYS A 28 -12.50 7.75 1.56
CA LYS A 28 -13.14 8.20 2.81
C LYS A 28 -12.83 9.65 3.13
N ILE A 29 -11.59 10.09 2.97
CA ILE A 29 -11.18 11.47 3.25
C ILE A 29 -11.66 12.42 2.15
N ALA A 30 -11.66 12.00 0.89
CA ALA A 30 -12.18 12.79 -0.23
C ALA A 30 -13.71 13.05 -0.15
N ALA A 31 -14.42 12.19 0.59
CA ALA A 31 -15.84 12.34 0.90
C ALA A 31 -16.14 13.32 2.05
N LEU A 32 -15.14 13.71 2.85
CA LEU A 32 -15.33 14.66 3.95
C LEU A 32 -15.54 16.09 3.45
N GLN A 33 -16.47 16.82 4.08
CA GLN A 33 -16.69 18.24 3.77
C GLN A 33 -15.46 19.08 4.16
N GLY A 34 -15.07 20.00 3.29
CA GLY A 34 -13.87 20.84 3.49
C GLY A 34 -12.55 20.18 3.12
N CYS A 35 -12.58 18.95 2.60
CA CYS A 35 -11.38 18.28 2.08
C CYS A 35 -10.86 18.99 0.82
N ASN A 36 -9.58 19.37 0.84
CA ASN A 36 -8.89 19.81 -0.37
C ASN A 36 -8.44 18.58 -1.17
N ARG A 37 -9.27 18.19 -2.14
CA ARG A 37 -9.08 16.98 -2.95
C ARG A 37 -7.78 16.98 -3.76
N GLU A 38 -7.35 18.11 -4.31
CA GLU A 38 -6.07 18.19 -5.03
C GLU A 38 -4.89 17.93 -4.11
N ARG A 39 -4.88 18.58 -2.94
CA ARG A 39 -3.81 18.38 -1.96
C ARG A 39 -3.79 16.96 -1.41
N LEU A 40 -4.97 16.37 -1.20
CA LEU A 40 -5.10 14.97 -0.80
C LEU A 40 -4.59 14.03 -1.89
N ALA A 41 -4.99 14.23 -3.15
CA ALA A 41 -4.54 13.42 -4.27
C ALA A 41 -3.01 13.46 -4.44
N GLN A 42 -2.39 14.64 -4.29
CA GLN A 42 -0.93 14.77 -4.31
C GLN A 42 -0.26 14.00 -3.16
N ALA A 43 -0.83 14.03 -1.95
CA ALA A 43 -0.30 13.29 -0.82
C ALA A 43 -0.43 11.77 -1.01
N VAL A 44 -1.57 11.32 -1.55
CA VAL A 44 -1.83 9.91 -1.86
C VAL A 44 -0.89 9.40 -2.95
N ASN A 45 -0.67 10.17 -4.02
CA ASN A 45 0.27 9.78 -5.07
C ASN A 45 1.68 9.61 -4.52
N LYS A 46 2.19 10.58 -3.76
CA LYS A 46 3.52 10.48 -3.12
C LYS A 46 3.63 9.27 -2.21
N TYR A 47 2.58 8.98 -1.44
CA TYR A 47 2.57 7.82 -0.55
C TYR A 47 2.54 6.51 -1.33
N LYS A 48 1.76 6.42 -2.42
CA LYS A 48 1.74 5.27 -3.33
C LYS A 48 3.09 5.04 -4.00
N GLU A 49 3.76 6.09 -4.45
CA GLU A 49 5.11 5.99 -5.02
C GLU A 49 6.11 5.44 -4.00
N ALA A 50 6.09 5.95 -2.75
CA ALA A 50 6.95 5.43 -1.69
C ALA A 50 6.62 3.98 -1.31
N HIS A 51 5.33 3.62 -1.30
CA HIS A 51 4.87 2.26 -1.03
C HIS A 51 5.30 1.30 -2.14
N GLN A 52 5.20 1.71 -3.40
CA GLN A 52 5.67 0.92 -4.55
C GLN A 52 7.18 0.71 -4.46
N ALA A 53 7.95 1.76 -4.18
CA ALA A 53 9.39 1.64 -4.01
C ALA A 53 9.76 0.67 -2.88
N PHE A 54 9.04 0.71 -1.75
CA PHE A 54 9.21 -0.27 -0.68
C PHE A 54 8.84 -1.69 -1.12
N HIS A 55 7.75 -1.86 -1.87
CA HIS A 55 7.35 -3.17 -2.39
C HIS A 55 8.43 -3.75 -3.33
N ASP A 56 8.92 -2.96 -4.29
CA ASP A 56 10.00 -3.37 -5.20
C ASP A 56 11.30 -3.70 -4.45
N ASP A 57 11.69 -2.87 -3.47
CA ASP A 57 12.88 -3.12 -2.65
C ASP A 57 12.71 -4.35 -1.74
N ALA A 58 11.53 -4.54 -1.16
CA ALA A 58 11.21 -5.72 -0.34
C ALA A 58 11.29 -7.00 -1.18
N LEU A 59 10.76 -7.00 -2.41
CA LEU A 59 10.91 -8.11 -3.36
C LEU A 59 12.37 -8.31 -3.80
N GLY A 60 13.11 -7.21 -3.99
CA GLY A 60 14.55 -7.25 -4.29
C GLY A 60 15.40 -7.80 -3.14
N CYS A 61 15.06 -7.50 -1.89
CA CYS A 61 15.75 -7.94 -0.68
C CYS A 61 15.63 -9.44 -0.43
N VAL A 62 14.52 -10.07 -0.85
CA VAL A 62 14.32 -11.54 -0.74
C VAL A 62 14.91 -12.34 -1.89
N GLY A 63 15.62 -11.71 -2.84
CA GLY A 63 16.33 -12.37 -3.94
C GLY A 63 15.42 -13.25 -4.79
N PHE A 64 14.71 -12.65 -5.73
CA PHE A 64 14.10 -13.38 -6.85
C PHE A 64 15.10 -13.58 -7.99
#